data_AF-A0A6V6Z832-F1
#
_entry.id   AF-A0A6V6Z832-F1
#
_cell.length_a   1.000
_cell.length_b   1.000
_cell.length_c   1.000
_cell.angle_alpha   90.00
_cell.angle_beta   90.00
_cell.angle_gamma   90.00
#
_symmetry.space_group_name_H-M   'P 1'
#
loop_
_entity.id
_entity.type
_entity.pdbx_description
1 polymer ?
#
loop_
_entity_poly.entity_id
_entity_poly.type
_entity_poly.pdbx_seq_one_letter_code
_entity_poly.pdbx_strand_id
1 'polypeptide(L)' 'MIFVSDHGESLGEKNLYMHGVPISFAPKEQYEIPFIVWVSDNSKQLKTNKTVSQNHVFHSVLNFLNIQSPVYDEQLNIFK' A
#
# COMPACT_ATOMS: atom_id res chain seq x y z
N MET A 1 -13.00 3.43 1.32
CA MET A 1 -12.08 3.25 2.47
C MET A 1 -10.78 2.66 1.96
N ILE A 2 -9.65 3.21 2.39
CA ILE A 2 -8.32 2.63 2.16
C ILE A 2 -7.71 2.39 3.54
N PHE A 3 -7.27 1.17 3.80
CA PHE A 3 -6.51 0.79 4.99
C PHE A 3 -5.16 0.22 4.56
N VAL A 4 -4.08 0.73 5.13
CA VAL A 4 -2.71 0.31 4.84
C VAL A 4 -1.93 0.34 6.14
N SER A 5 -1.21 -0.74 6.47
CA SER A 5 -0.28 -0.71 7.60
C SER A 5 0.95 0.14 7.24
N ASP A 6 1.59 0.74 8.23
CA ASP A 6 2.88 1.41 8.07
C ASP A 6 4.03 0.39 7.92
N HIS A 7 3.98 -0.70 8.69
CA HIS A 7 4.86 -1.85 8.58
C HIS A 7 4.19 -3.14 9.10
N GLY A 8 4.91 -4.26 9.02
CA GLY A 8 4.55 -5.53 9.65
C GLY A 8 5.30 -5.77 10.97
N GLU A 9 5.29 -7.00 11.49
CA GLU A 9 5.84 -7.35 12.81
C GLU A 9 6.43 -8.76 12.79
N SER A 10 7.63 -8.94 13.36
CA SER A 10 8.19 -10.27 13.67
C SER A 10 7.71 -10.76 15.02
N LEU A 11 7.31 -12.04 15.08
CA LEU A 11 6.68 -12.66 16.25
C LEU A 11 7.52 -13.80 16.85
N GLY A 12 8.83 -13.85 16.53
CA GLY A 12 9.78 -14.82 17.06
C GLY A 12 10.44 -15.70 16.00
N GLU A 13 10.19 -15.46 14.71
CA GLU A 13 10.83 -16.18 13.63
C GLU A 13 12.35 -16.03 13.73
N LYS A 14 13.08 -17.15 13.83
CA LYS A 14 14.55 -17.15 14.00
C LYS A 14 15.04 -16.31 15.20
N ASN A 15 14.27 -16.27 16.28
CA ASN A 15 14.52 -15.45 17.47
C ASN A 15 14.50 -13.93 17.22
N LEU A 16 13.90 -13.49 16.10
CA LEU A 16 13.67 -12.08 15.81
C LEU A 16 12.26 -11.68 16.27
N TYR A 17 12.15 -10.56 16.96
CA TYR A 17 10.92 -10.01 17.48
C TYR A 17 10.78 -8.55 17.08
N MET A 18 9.55 -8.03 17.15
CA MET A 18 9.20 -6.65 16.86
C MET A 18 9.47 -6.25 15.40
N HIS A 19 9.76 -4.98 15.15
CA HIS A 19 9.99 -4.38 13.84
C HIS A 19 11.25 -3.50 13.85
N GLY A 20 11.56 -2.88 12.71
CA GLY A 20 12.66 -1.91 12.58
C GLY A 20 13.98 -2.51 12.10
N VAL A 21 13.95 -3.74 11.57
CA VAL A 21 15.13 -4.30 10.89
C VAL A 21 15.37 -3.53 9.60
N PRO A 22 16.62 -3.18 9.24
CA PRO A 22 16.91 -2.51 7.98
C PRO A 22 16.36 -3.31 6.79
N ILE A 23 15.72 -2.63 5.82
CA ILE A 23 14.97 -3.28 4.74
C ILE A 23 15.79 -4.32 3.95
N SER A 24 17.10 -4.14 3.84
CA SER A 24 18.02 -5.08 3.18
C SER A 24 18.14 -6.44 3.88
N PHE A 25 17.75 -6.51 5.16
CA PHE A 25 17.81 -7.70 6.01
C PHE A 25 16.45 -8.05 6.64
N ALA A 26 15.46 -7.16 6.52
CA ALA A 26 14.16 -7.35 7.12
C ALA A 26 13.50 -8.61 6.55
N PRO A 27 12.88 -9.44 7.40
CA PRO A 27 12.09 -10.55 6.92
C PRO A 27 10.77 -10.03 6.33
N LYS A 28 10.12 -10.82 5.47
CA LYS A 28 8.87 -10.41 4.82
C LYS A 28 7.78 -10.03 5.83
N GLU A 29 7.79 -10.63 7.01
CA GLU A 29 6.86 -10.36 8.10
C GLU A 29 6.88 -8.88 8.53
N GLN A 30 7.98 -8.15 8.32
CA GLN A 30 8.09 -6.72 8.65
C GLN A 30 7.69 -5.76 7.51
N TYR A 31 7.57 -6.23 6.25
CA TYR A 31 7.30 -5.35 5.11
C TYR A 31 6.21 -5.82 4.14
N GLU A 32 5.79 -7.08 4.18
CA GLU A 32 4.56 -7.55 3.53
C GLU A 32 3.37 -7.19 4.40
N ILE A 33 2.71 -6.10 4.03
CA ILE A 33 1.65 -5.47 4.83
C ILE A 33 0.26 -5.65 4.20
N PRO A 34 -0.81 -5.59 5.01
CA PRO A 34 -2.16 -5.50 4.47
C PRO A 34 -2.38 -4.16 3.75
N PHE A 35 -2.95 -4.24 2.56
CA PHE A 35 -3.48 -3.10 1.80
C PHE A 35 -4.91 -3.45 1.39
N ILE A 36 -5.88 -2.88 2.10
CA ILE A 36 -7.30 -3.19 1.93
C ILE A 36 -8.02 -1.97 1.37
N VAL A 37 -8.81 -2.20 0.33
CA VAL A 37 -9.62 -1.16 -0.29
C VAL A 37 -11.06 -1.63 -0.36
N TRP A 38 -11.96 -0.81 0.17
CA TRP A 38 -13.39 -0.98 0.01
C TRP A 38 -13.95 0.23 -0.75
N VAL A 39 -14.74 -0.05 -1.78
CA VAL A 39 -15.42 0.93 -2.62
C VAL A 39 -16.92 0.65 -2.56
N SER A 40 -17.73 1.71 -2.54
CA SER A 40 -19.19 1.55 -2.57
C SER A 40 -19.65 1.08 -3.95
N ASP A 41 -20.82 0.46 -4.01
CA ASP A 41 -21.44 0.07 -5.27
C ASP A 41 -21.57 1.28 -6.21
N ASN A 42 -21.32 1.06 -7.50
CA ASN A 42 -21.35 2.08 -8.56
C ASN A 42 -20.37 3.26 -8.39
N SER A 43 -19.33 3.13 -7.56
CA SER A 43 -18.24 4.10 -7.47
C SER A 43 -17.05 3.77 -8.39
N LYS A 44 -15.85 4.31 -8.12
CA LYS A 44 -14.64 4.04 -8.90
C LYS A 44 -14.29 2.54 -8.84
N GLN A 45 -13.94 1.98 -10.00
CA GLN A 45 -13.44 0.62 -10.09
C GLN A 45 -11.95 0.56 -9.74
N LEU A 46 -11.49 -0.59 -9.24
CA LEU A 46 -10.07 -0.83 -8.95
C LEU A 46 -9.37 -1.48 -10.15
N LYS A 47 -8.10 -1.14 -10.36
CA LYS A 47 -7.20 -1.87 -11.26
C LYS A 47 -6.88 -3.24 -10.70
N THR A 48 -6.70 -4.23 -11.59
CA THR A 48 -6.29 -5.58 -11.22
C THR A 48 -4.76 -5.65 -11.08
N ASN A 49 -4.22 -5.02 -10.05
CA ASN A 49 -2.79 -5.02 -9.76
C ASN A 49 -2.38 -6.31 -9.03
N LYS A 50 -1.34 -7.01 -9.50
CA LYS A 50 -0.80 -8.21 -8.83
C LYS A 50 -0.04 -7.87 -7.54
N THR A 51 0.57 -6.70 -7.50
CA THR A 51 1.33 -6.19 -6.37
C THR A 51 1.06 -4.70 -6.23
N VAL A 52 0.85 -4.24 -5.00
CA VAL A 52 0.74 -2.83 -4.65
C VAL A 52 1.69 -2.52 -3.50
N SER A 53 2.04 -1.26 -3.35
CA SER A 53 2.94 -0.76 -2.30
C SER A 53 2.41 0.55 -1.74
N GLN A 54 3.00 1.03 -0.64
CA GLN A 54 2.64 2.32 -0.04
C GLN A 54 2.79 3.51 -1.00
N ASN A 55 3.67 3.42 -2.01
CA ASN A 55 3.79 4.46 -3.05
C ASN A 55 2.48 4.68 -3.81
N HIS A 56 1.60 3.68 -3.84
CA HIS A 56 0.31 3.82 -4.50
C HIS A 56 -0.67 4.71 -3.74
N VAL A 57 -0.47 4.91 -2.43
CA VAL A 57 -1.40 5.69 -1.59
C VAL A 57 -1.47 7.14 -2.08
N PHE A 58 -0.31 7.78 -2.31
CA PHE A 58 -0.25 9.18 -2.72
C PHE A 58 -1.01 9.44 -4.02
N HIS A 59 -0.67 8.71 -5.08
CA HIS A 59 -1.27 8.92 -6.41
C HIS A 59 -2.75 8.49 -6.44
N SER A 60 -3.13 7.47 -5.67
CA SER A 60 -4.53 7.05 -5.57
C SER A 60 -5.39 8.10 -4.86
N VAL A 61 -4.88 8.77 -3.82
CA VAL A 61 -5.59 9.86 -3.15
C VAL A 61 -5.74 11.07 -4.08
N LEU A 62 -4.69 11.44 -4.84
CA LEU A 62 -4.79 12.51 -5.83
C LEU A 62 -5.85 12.21 -6.90
N ASN A 63 -5.84 11.00 -7.47
CA ASN A 63 -6.84 10.58 -8.46
C ASN A 63 -8.26 10.55 -7.87
N PHE A 64 -8.39 10.03 -6.64
CA PHE A 64 -9.69 9.95 -5.96
C PHE A 64 -10.33 11.32 -5.75
N LEU A 65 -9.53 12.32 -5.37
CA LEU A 65 -9.95 13.70 -5.15
C LEU A 65 -9.97 14.55 -6.43
N ASN A 66 -9.65 13.95 -7.59
CA ASN A 66 -9.57 14.64 -8.88
C ASN A 66 -8.60 15.84 -8.90
N ILE A 67 -7.46 15.72 -8.22
CA ILE A 67 -6.42 16.74 -8.14
C ILE A 67 -5.48 16.61 -9.34
N GLN A 68 -5.27 17.71 -10.07
CA GLN A 68 -4.28 17.81 -11.14
C GLN A 68 -2.92 18.23 -10.56
N SER A 69 -1.87 17.47 -10.86
CA SER A 69 -0.52 17.74 -10.35
C SER A 69 0.54 17.21 -11.33
N PRO A 70 1.64 17.94 -11.57
CA PRO A 70 2.72 17.49 -12.46
C PRO A 70 3.49 16.28 -11.91
N VAL A 71 3.39 16.00 -10.60
CA VAL A 71 4.01 14.83 -9.98
C VAL A 71 3.10 13.61 -9.93
N TYR A 72 1.89 13.69 -10.51
CA TYR A 72 0.99 12.56 -10.59
C TYR A 72 1.52 11.48 -11.54
N ASP A 73 1.48 10.22 -11.11
CA ASP A 73 1.82 9.04 -11.90
C ASP A 73 0.62 8.08 -11.92
N GLU A 74 0.04 7.90 -13.11
CA GLU A 74 -1.09 7.00 -13.36
C GLU A 74 -0.75 5.54 -13.06
N GLN A 75 0.51 5.13 -13.20
CA GLN A 75 0.94 3.76 -12.93
C GLN A 75 0.89 3.43 -11.43
N LEU A 76 1.01 4.44 -10.58
CA LEU A 76 0.95 4.31 -9.12
C LEU A 76 -0.46 4.59 -8.55
N ASN A 77 -1.45 4.85 -9.40
CA ASN A 77 -2.86 4.97 -8.98
C ASN A 77 -3.57 3.61 -9.03
N ILE A 78 -4.32 3.23 -7.99
CA ILE A 78 -5.08 1.96 -7.91
C ILE A 78 -6.47 1.99 -8.57
N PHE A 79 -7.02 3.15 -8.88
CA PHE A 79 -8.35 3.29 -9.49
C PHE A 79 -8.27 3.25 -11.02
N LYS A 80 -9.33 2.76 -11.67
CA LYS A 80 -9.52 2.90 -13.11
C LYS A 80 -10.01 4.31 -13.48
#